data_AF-A0A346TJ59-F1
#
_entry.id   AF-A0A346TJ59-F1
#
_cell.length_a   1.000
_cell.length_b   1.000
_cell.length_c   1.000
_cell.angle_alpha   90.00
_cell.angle_beta   90.00
_cell.angle_gamma   90.00
#
_symmetry.space_group_name_H-M   'P 1'
#
loop_
_entity.id
_entity.type
_entity.pdbx_description
1 polymer ?
#
loop_
_entity_poly.entity_id
_entity_poly.type
_entity_poly.pdbx_seq_one_letter_code
_entity_poly.pdbx_strand_id
1 'polypeptide(L)' 'PGATDLGNKIYSTNVPGIGMRFSRGGATVNIVYPDVFSSRVYNTTNYSLEGSRFTLEIIKTAATTGSGTLAAGKYTS' A
#
# COMPACT_ATOMS: atom_id res chain seq x y z
N PRO A 1 16.32 -5.62 -5.84
CA PRO A 1 16.04 -4.67 -4.74
C PRO A 1 14.53 -4.41 -4.66
N GLY A 2 13.86 -5.06 -3.71
CA GLY A 2 12.44 -4.87 -3.44
C GLY A 2 12.24 -3.98 -2.23
N ALA A 3 11.05 -3.40 -2.10
CA ALA A 3 10.66 -2.70 -0.88
C ALA A 3 10.65 -3.70 0.29
N THR A 4 11.32 -3.36 1.39
CA THR A 4 11.35 -4.15 2.61
C THR A 4 10.27 -3.67 3.57
N ASP A 5 9.57 -4.59 4.23
CA ASP A 5 8.65 -4.26 5.30
C ASP A 5 9.41 -3.68 6.50
N LEU A 6 8.99 -2.51 6.97
CA LEU A 6 9.52 -1.78 8.12
C LEU A 6 8.64 -1.95 9.37
N GLY A 7 7.60 -2.78 9.29
CA GLY A 7 6.55 -2.90 10.30
C GLY A 7 5.43 -1.88 10.12
N ASN A 8 4.30 -2.10 10.80
CA ASN A 8 3.10 -1.23 10.70
C ASN A 8 2.60 -1.03 9.26
N LYS A 9 2.83 -2.04 8.39
CA LYS A 9 2.49 -2.00 6.97
C LYS A 9 3.18 -0.85 6.20
N ILE A 10 4.37 -0.45 6.66
CA ILE A 10 5.20 0.58 6.04
C ILE A 10 6.28 -0.14 5.23
N TYR A 11 6.44 0.23 3.97
CA TYR A 11 7.45 -0.30 3.08
C TYR A 11 8.59 0.70 2.89
N SER A 12 9.82 0.20 2.89
CA SER A 12 11.00 1.01 2.65
C SER A 12 11.05 1.54 1.21
N THR A 13 11.79 2.63 1.04
CA THR A 13 12.13 3.17 -0.28
C THR A 13 13.64 3.22 -0.44
N ASN A 14 14.10 3.54 -1.67
CA ASN A 14 15.51 3.84 -1.92
C ASN A 14 15.93 5.22 -1.39
N VAL A 15 15.01 6.04 -0.87
CA VAL A 15 15.33 7.32 -0.25
C VAL A 15 15.52 7.11 1.26
N PRO A 16 16.71 7.41 1.82
CA PRO A 16 16.98 7.16 3.24
C PRO A 16 15.98 7.87 4.17
N GLY A 17 15.45 7.13 5.16
CA GLY A 17 14.50 7.68 6.13
C GLY A 17 13.10 7.95 5.59
N ILE A 18 12.77 7.48 4.38
CA ILE A 18 11.45 7.57 3.78
C ILE A 18 10.85 6.18 3.57
N GLY A 19 9.65 5.98 4.12
CA GLY A 19 8.80 4.82 3.88
C GLY A 19 7.47 5.21 3.23
N MET A 20 6.74 4.20 2.75
CA MET A 20 5.42 4.37 2.13
C MET A 20 4.42 3.39 2.71
N ARG A 21 3.18 3.84 2.92
CA ARG A 21 2.04 3.00 3.26
C ARG A 21 0.91 3.23 2.28
N PHE A 22 0.24 2.16 1.92
CA PHE A 22 -0.81 2.15 0.90
C PHE A 22 -2.11 1.70 1.52
N SER A 23 -3.20 2.37 1.19
CA SER A 23 -4.53 1.97 1.62
C SER A 23 -5.57 2.16 0.52
N ARG A 24 -6.62 1.35 0.57
CA ARG A 24 -7.81 1.48 -0.26
C ARG A 24 -9.01 1.57 0.67
N GLY A 25 -9.82 2.61 0.49
CA GLY A 25 -11.05 2.82 1.22
C GLY A 25 -12.24 3.02 0.28
N GLY A 26 -13.33 2.32 0.57
CA GLY A 26 -14.63 2.42 -0.10
C GLY A 26 -15.76 2.36 0.92
N ALA A 27 -16.99 2.22 0.44
CA ALA A 27 -18.15 1.95 1.28
C ALA A 27 -18.05 0.61 2.01
N THR A 28 -17.51 -0.44 1.39
CA THR A 28 -17.41 -1.78 2.02
C THR A 28 -15.97 -2.29 2.14
N VAL A 29 -15.12 -2.02 1.16
CA VAL A 29 -13.72 -2.47 1.18
C VAL A 29 -12.82 -1.42 1.82
N ASN A 30 -12.24 -1.73 2.97
CA ASN A 30 -11.28 -0.87 3.66
C ASN A 30 -10.05 -1.70 4.06
N ILE A 31 -8.93 -1.46 3.39
CA ILE A 31 -7.69 -2.24 3.56
C ILE A 31 -6.46 -1.33 3.63
N VAL A 32 -5.50 -1.74 4.46
CA VAL A 32 -4.13 -1.19 4.45
C VAL A 32 -3.22 -2.30 3.97
N TYR A 33 -2.49 -2.09 2.89
CA TYR A 33 -1.72 -3.16 2.25
C TYR A 33 -0.47 -3.54 3.07
N PRO A 34 -0.12 -4.83 3.19
CA PRO A 34 -0.80 -5.96 2.55
C PRO A 34 -2.02 -6.38 3.36
N ASP A 35 -3.13 -6.67 2.68
CA ASP A 35 -4.34 -7.21 3.31
C ASP A 35 -5.19 -8.01 2.32
N VAL A 36 -6.14 -8.77 2.84
CA VAL A 36 -7.10 -9.53 2.04
C VAL A 36 -8.51 -9.20 2.48
N PHE A 37 -9.32 -8.70 1.55
CA PHE A 37 -10.76 -8.59 1.72
C PHE A 37 -11.46 -9.78 1.05
N SER A 38 -12.24 -10.52 1.82
CA SER A 38 -13.03 -11.65 1.33
C SER A 38 -14.52 -11.35 1.45
N SER A 39 -15.28 -11.67 0.40
CA SER A 39 -16.75 -11.61 0.40
C SER A 39 -17.32 -12.93 -0.11
N ARG A 40 -18.60 -13.19 0.18
CA ARG A 40 -19.26 -14.41 -0.30
C ARG A 40 -19.39 -14.35 -1.82
N VAL A 41 -18.78 -15.33 -2.48
CA VAL A 41 -18.74 -15.45 -3.94
C VAL A 41 -19.64 -16.58 -4.43
N TYR A 42 -20.33 -16.35 -5.56
CA TYR A 42 -21.24 -17.27 -6.22
C TYR A 42 -20.80 -17.45 -7.68
N ASN A 43 -20.84 -18.68 -8.17
CA ASN A 43 -20.37 -19.08 -9.50
C ASN A 43 -21.17 -18.49 -10.68
N THR A 44 -22.35 -17.93 -10.43
CA THR A 44 -23.22 -17.32 -11.45
C THR A 44 -23.21 -15.79 -11.43
N THR A 45 -22.41 -15.18 -10.56
CA THR A 45 -22.41 -13.72 -10.35
C THR A 45 -21.20 -13.07 -11.02
N ASN A 46 -21.43 -11.94 -11.69
CA ASN A 46 -20.37 -11.09 -12.21
C ASN A 46 -19.84 -10.17 -11.11
N TYR A 47 -18.52 -10.07 -10.99
CA TYR A 47 -17.86 -9.21 -10.00
C TYR A 47 -17.30 -7.96 -10.65
N SER A 48 -17.43 -6.84 -9.95
CA SER A 48 -16.81 -5.57 -10.32
C SER A 48 -16.05 -5.00 -9.13
N LEU A 49 -15.06 -4.15 -9.40
CA LEU A 49 -14.36 -3.44 -8.34
C LEU A 49 -15.25 -2.32 -7.80
N GLU A 50 -15.43 -2.31 -6.48
CA GLU A 50 -16.09 -1.20 -5.81
C GLU A 50 -15.34 0.11 -6.07
N GLY A 51 -16.09 1.16 -6.43
CA GLY A 51 -15.58 2.53 -6.50
C GLY A 51 -14.93 2.91 -5.17
N SER A 52 -13.68 3.34 -5.21
CA SER A 52 -12.86 3.50 -4.01
C SER A 52 -11.78 4.55 -4.19
N ARG A 53 -11.23 5.02 -3.06
CA ARG A 53 -10.07 5.89 -3.02
C ARG A 53 -8.83 5.08 -2.67
N PHE A 54 -7.82 5.17 -3.52
CA PHE A 54 -6.47 4.72 -3.18
C PHE A 54 -5.69 5.87 -2.56
N THR A 55 -5.04 5.61 -1.43
CA THR A 55 -4.25 6.60 -0.70
C THR A 55 -2.83 6.10 -0.50
N LEU A 56 -1.88 6.98 -0.80
CA LEU A 56 -0.46 6.80 -0.53
C LEU A 56 -0.05 7.77 0.58
N GLU A 57 0.45 7.22 1.68
CA GLU A 57 1.09 7.99 2.74
C GLU A 57 2.61 7.90 2.59
N ILE A 58 3.27 9.06 2.58
CA ILE A 58 4.73 9.17 2.67
C ILE A 58 5.09 9.38 4.14
N ILE A 59 5.93 8.51 4.70
CA ILE A 59 6.20 8.45 6.13
C ILE A 59 7.69 8.67 6.39
N LYS A 60 8.00 9.55 7.35
CA LYS A 60 9.35 9.74 7.88
C LYS A 60 9.70 8.58 8.83
N THR A 61 10.76 7.84 8.52
CA THR A 61 11.16 6.63 9.26
C THR A 61 12.48 6.79 10.03
N ALA A 62 13.16 7.93 9.89
CA ALA A 62 14.38 8.25 10.62
C ALA A 62 14.43 9.75 11.00
N ALA A 63 15.28 10.11 11.98
CA ALA A 63 15.44 11.50 12.44
C ALA A 63 15.88 12.44 11.31
N THR A 64 16.79 11.96 10.46
CA THR A 64 17.29 12.64 9.25
C THR A 64 16.87 11.85 8.02
N THR A 65 16.41 12.56 6.98
CA THR A 65 15.98 11.97 5.71
C THR A 65 16.95 12.35 4.59
N GLY A 66 17.13 11.45 3.64
CA GLY A 66 17.85 11.72 2.40
C GLY A 66 16.95 12.40 1.36
N SER A 67 17.45 12.47 0.13
CA SER A 67 16.73 13.00 -1.03
C SER A 67 17.02 12.15 -2.26
N GLY A 68 16.11 12.15 -3.21
CA GLY A 68 16.23 11.42 -4.46
C GLY A 68 14.89 11.02 -5.05
N THR A 69 14.93 10.45 -6.24
CA THR A 69 13.74 9.92 -6.92
C THR A 69 13.41 8.52 -6.40
N LEU A 70 12.12 8.23 -6.25
CA LEU A 70 11.66 6.88 -5.90
C LEU A 70 12.02 5.89 -7.03
N ALA A 71 12.51 4.72 -6.65
CA ALA A 71 12.82 3.63 -7.57
C ALA A 71 11.53 3.16 -8.28
N ALA A 72 11.64 2.85 -9.58
CA ALA A 72 10.52 2.26 -10.30
C ALA A 72 10.26 0.82 -9.83
N GLY A 73 9.00 0.40 -9.79
CA GLY A 73 8.61 -0.97 -9.51
C GLY A 73 7.38 -1.10 -8.62
N LYS A 74 7.06 -2.35 -8.25
CA LYS A 74 5.95 -2.69 -7.37
C LYS A 74 6.40 -2.61 -5.91
N TYR A 75 5.69 -1.83 -5.10
CA TYR A 75 5.98 -1.64 -3.67
C TYR A 75 5.14 -2.51 -2.74
N THR A 76 3.91 -2.84 -3.12
CA THR A 76 3.03 -3.69 -2.34
C THR A 76 2.13 -4.52 -3.25
N SER A 77 1.68 -5.68 -2.76
CA SER A 77 0.77 -6.61 -3.48
C SER A 77 -0.60 -6.63 -2.82
#